data_AF-A0A514WYJ1-F1
#
_entry.id   AF-A0A514WYJ1-F1
#
_cell.length_a   1.000
_cell.length_b   1.000
_cell.length_c   1.000
_cell.angle_alpha   90.00
_cell.angle_beta   90.00
_cell.angle_gamma   90.00
#
_symmetry.space_group_name_H-M   'P 1'
#
loop_
_entity.id
_entity.type
_entity.pdbx_description
1 polymer ?
#
loop_
_entity_poly.entity_id
_entity_poly.type
_entity_poly.pdbx_seq_one_letter_code
_entity_poly.pdbx_strand_id
1 'polypeptide(L)' 'MTKYKIIIAIQFLLLFWFAITIVRIENQRYAYFVGMCSEFSDVSQVVQKHKCIESVETRTSPVWHLFYALLND' A
#
# COMPACT_ATOMS: atom_id res chain seq x y z
N MET A 1 4.90 -29.20 -20.95
CA MET A 1 3.98 -28.93 -19.83
C MET A 1 4.60 -28.09 -18.70
N THR A 2 5.90 -28.23 -18.40
CA THR A 2 6.60 -27.54 -17.29
C THR A 2 6.80 -26.03 -17.50
N LYS A 3 7.05 -25.59 -18.75
CA LYS A 3 7.29 -24.16 -19.08
C LYS A 3 6.10 -23.27 -18.74
N TYR A 4 4.88 -23.69 -19.07
CA TYR A 4 3.66 -22.94 -18.76
C TYR A 4 3.43 -22.81 -17.25
N LYS A 5 3.71 -23.86 -16.47
CA LYS A 5 3.61 -23.81 -15.01
C LYS A 5 4.57 -22.77 -14.41
N ILE A 6 5.79 -22.67 -14.94
CA ILE A 6 6.77 -21.66 -14.50
C ILE A 6 6.29 -20.25 -14.84
N ILE A 7 5.80 -20.04 -16.07
CA ILE A 7 5.27 -18.73 -16.49
C ILE A 7 4.08 -18.32 -15.61
N ILE A 8 3.15 -19.25 -15.35
CA ILE A 8 2.00 -19.02 -14.48
C ILE A 8 2.45 -18.66 -13.05
N ALA A 9 3.42 -19.38 -12.50
CA ALA A 9 3.95 -19.09 -11.17
C ALA A 9 4.60 -17.70 -11.08
N ILE A 10 5.39 -17.32 -12.09
CA ILE A 10 5.98 -15.97 -12.18
C ILE A 10 4.89 -14.90 -12.27
N GLN A 11 3.85 -15.14 -13.08
CA GLN A 11 2.73 -14.21 -13.20
C GLN A 11 2.04 -13.99 -11.85
N PHE A 12 1.76 -15.05 -11.10
CA PHE A 12 1.14 -14.94 -9.78
C PHE A 12 2.04 -14.18 -8.79
N LEU A 13 3.35 -14.42 -8.82
CA LEU A 13 4.30 -13.67 -7.99
C LEU A 13 4.30 -12.17 -8.33
N LEU A 14 4.28 -11.82 -9.62
CA LEU A 14 4.22 -10.42 -10.05
C LEU A 14 2.91 -9.75 -9.66
N LEU A 15 1.78 -10.43 -9.82
CA LEU A 15 0.46 -9.91 -9.41
C LEU A 15 0.39 -9.70 -7.90
N PHE A 16 0.91 -10.65 -7.12
CA PHE A 16 0.97 -10.53 -5.67
C PHE A 16 1.85 -9.36 -5.23
N TRP A 17 3.03 -9.22 -5.84
CA TRP A 17 3.92 -8.07 -5.60
C TRP A 17 3.25 -6.74 -5.95
N PHE A 18 2.55 -6.70 -7.09
CA PHE A 18 1.84 -5.51 -7.54
C PHE A 18 0.71 -5.13 -6.57
N ALA A 19 -0.07 -6.10 -6.11
CA ALA A 19 -1.12 -5.88 -5.12
C ALA A 19 -0.57 -5.32 -3.80
N ILE A 20 0.53 -5.88 -3.27
CA ILE A 20 1.20 -5.37 -2.06
C ILE A 20 1.67 -3.92 -2.27
N THR A 21 2.24 -3.64 -3.45
CA THR A 21 2.74 -2.30 -3.79
C THR A 21 1.61 -1.28 -3.82
N ILE A 22 0.47 -1.61 -4.44
CA ILE A 22 -0.72 -0.74 -4.45
C ILE A 22 -1.20 -0.46 -3.03
N VAL A 23 -1.33 -1.49 -2.20
CA VAL A 23 -1.79 -1.32 -0.80
C VAL A 23 -0.86 -0.36 -0.04
N ARG A 24 0.45 -0.48 -0.22
CA ARG A 24 1.41 0.45 0.41
C ARG A 24 1.22 1.90 -0.06
N ILE A 25 1.07 2.12 -1.37
CA ILE A 25 0.90 3.46 -1.94
C ILE A 25 -0.43 4.09 -1.49
N GLU A 26 -1.52 3.33 -1.54
CA GLU A 26 -2.83 3.82 -1.09
C GLU A 26 -2.82 4.15 0.41
N ASN A 27 -2.13 3.36 1.23
CA ASN A 27 -1.96 3.68 2.64
C ASN A 27 -1.18 4.98 2.83
N GLN A 28 -0.06 5.19 2.12
CA GLN A 28 0.70 6.44 2.19
C GLN A 28 -0.13 7.64 1.73
N ARG A 29 -0.89 7.49 0.64
CA ARG A 29 -1.78 8.52 0.11
C ARG A 29 -2.87 8.87 1.11
N TYR A 30 -3.49 7.87 1.72
CA TYR A 30 -4.50 8.07 2.75
C TYR A 30 -3.91 8.78 3.98
N ALA A 31 -2.71 8.38 4.43
CA ALA A 31 -2.01 9.01 5.55
C ALA A 31 -1.83 10.51 5.31
N TYR A 32 -1.39 10.85 4.10
CA TYR A 32 -1.22 12.22 3.68
C TYR A 32 -2.56 12.98 3.65
N PHE A 33 -3.61 12.36 3.10
CA PHE A 33 -4.93 12.97 2.96
C PHE A 33 -5.58 13.28 4.32
N VAL A 34 -5.49 12.36 5.29
CA VAL A 34 -6.05 12.59 6.64
C VAL A 34 -5.13 13.43 7.53
N GLY A 35 -4.01 13.93 7.01
CA GLY A 35 -3.11 14.81 7.74
C GLY A 35 -2.24 14.11 8.79
N MET A 36 -1.96 12.81 8.65
CA MET A 36 -0.97 12.15 9.51
C MET A 36 0.42 12.80 9.35
N CYS A 37 1.23 12.76 10.41
CA CYS A 37 2.57 13.36 10.45
C CYS A 37 2.53 14.89 10.20
N SER A 38 1.47 15.57 10.65
CA SER A 38 1.29 17.03 10.49
C SER A 38 2.34 17.86 11.25
N GLU A 39 3.02 17.26 12.23
CA GLU A 39 4.13 17.85 12.98
C GLU A 39 5.33 18.23 12.09
N PHE A 40 5.46 17.61 10.91
CA PHE A 40 6.50 17.92 9.92
C PHE A 40 5.96 18.80 8.79
N SER A 41 5.33 19.94 9.12
CA SER A 41 4.68 20.82 8.14
C SER A 41 5.64 21.73 7.39
N ASP A 42 6.85 21.93 7.89
CA ASP A 42 7.84 22.81 7.27
C ASP A 42 8.51 22.16 6.04
N VAL A 43 8.83 22.97 5.03
CA VAL A 43 9.46 22.52 3.78
C VAL A 43 10.85 21.92 4.06
N SER A 44 11.52 22.39 5.10
CA SER A 44 12.80 21.83 5.55
C SER A 44 12.70 20.39 6.09
N GLN A 45 11.48 19.93 6.41
CA GLN A 45 11.21 18.64 7.07
C GLN A 45 10.54 17.60 6.16
N VAL A 46 10.52 17.83 4.85
CA VAL A 46 9.85 16.94 3.87
C VAL A 46 10.36 15.49 3.95
N VAL A 47 11.66 15.30 4.19
CA VAL A 47 12.25 13.96 4.30
C VAL A 47 11.75 13.23 5.55
N GLN A 48 11.65 13.94 6.68
CA GLN A 48 11.13 13.42 7.95
C GLN A 48 9.64 13.09 7.81
N LYS A 49 8.86 13.98 7.16
CA LYS A 49 7.46 13.74 6.86
C LYS A 49 7.28 12.48 6.01
N HIS A 50 8.10 12.30 4.98
CA HIS A 50 8.03 11.12 4.12
C HIS A 50 8.32 9.85 4.93
N LYS A 51 9.42 9.81 5.68
CA LYS A 51 9.75 8.67 6.56
C LYS A 51 8.64 8.35 7.56
N CYS A 52 8.01 9.37 8.15
CA CYS A 52 6.87 9.18 9.04
C CYS A 52 5.70 8.53 8.29
N ILE A 53 5.30 9.08 7.13
CA ILE A 53 4.22 8.54 6.29
C ILE A 53 4.48 7.08 5.86
N GLU A 54 5.74 6.71 5.60
CA GLU A 54 6.09 5.33 5.25
C GLU A 54 5.96 4.35 6.42
N SER A 55 6.04 4.84 7.66
CA SER A 55 6.01 4.03 8.88
C SER A 55 4.64 3.96 9.56
N VAL A 56 3.72 4.86 9.24
CA VAL A 56 2.40 4.91 9.88
C VAL A 56 1.42 3.93 9.23
N GLU A 57 0.74 3.16 10.07
CA GLU A 57 -0.36 2.31 9.64
C GLU A 57 -1.67 3.11 9.58
N THR A 58 -2.26 3.22 8.39
CA THR A 58 -3.46 4.02 8.16
C THR A 58 -4.78 3.28 8.31
N ARG A 59 -4.76 1.95 8.15
CA ARG A 59 -5.96 1.11 8.25
C ARG A 59 -5.67 -0.17 9.02
N THR A 60 -6.46 -0.39 10.05
CA THR A 60 -6.52 -1.60 10.84
C THR A 60 -7.05 -2.75 9.98
N SER A 61 -6.20 -3.72 9.63
CA SER A 61 -6.53 -5.02 9.03
C SER A 61 -6.76 -5.11 7.49
N PRO A 62 -5.99 -5.98 6.80
CA PRO A 62 -6.21 -6.39 5.39
C PRO A 62 -7.61 -6.94 5.08
N VAL A 63 -8.32 -7.46 6.10
CA VAL A 63 -9.66 -8.04 5.93
C VAL A 63 -10.67 -7.00 5.48
N TRP A 64 -10.53 -5.74 5.93
CA TRP A 64 -11.42 -4.67 5.49
C TRP A 64 -11.24 -4.35 4.01
N HIS A 65 -10.02 -4.42 3.49
CA HIS A 65 -9.78 -4.25 2.06
C HIS A 65 -10.50 -5.34 1.25
N LEU A 66 -10.46 -6.60 1.71
CA LEU A 66 -11.16 -7.71 1.06
C LEU A 66 -12.68 -7.56 1.15
N PHE A 67 -13.19 -7.14 2.32
CA PHE A 67 -14.62 -6.93 2.56
C PHE A 67 -15.19 -5.86 1.63
N TYR A 68 -14.56 -4.68 1.55
CA TYR A 68 -15.04 -3.60 0.68
C TYR A 68 -14.86 -3.93 -0.79
N ALA A 69 -13.79 -4.60 -1.19
CA ALA A 69 -13.59 -5.03 -2.58
C ALA A 69 -14.61 -6.08 -3.05
N LEU A 70 -15.10 -6.94 -2.15
CA LEU A 70 -16.02 -8.03 -2.52
C LEU A 70 -17.50 -7.65 -2.40
N LEU A 71 -17.83 -6.68 -1.54
CA LEU A 71 -19.21 -6.37 -1.15
C LEU A 71 -19.67 -4.95 -1.48
N ASN A 72 -18.78 -4.06 -1.93
CA ASN A 72 -19.12 -2.69 -2.33
C ASN A 72 -18.66 -2.34 -3.77
N ASP A 73 -18.54 -3.35 -4.63
CA ASP A 73 -18.56 -3.18 -6.09
C ASP A 73 -20.01 -3.13 -6.61
#